data_AF-A0A497D7S6-F1
#
_entry.id   AF-A0A497D7S6-F1
#
_cell.length_a   1.000
_cell.length_b   1.000
_cell.length_c   1.000
_cell.angle_alpha   90.00
_cell.angle_beta   90.00
_cell.angle_gamma   90.00
#
_symmetry.space_group_name_H-M   'P 1'
#
loop_
_entity.id
_entity.type
_entity.pdbx_description
1 polymer ?
#
loop_
_entity_poly.entity_id
_entity_poly.type
_entity_poly.pdbx_seq_one_letter_code
_entity_poly.pdbx_strand_id
1 'polypeptide(L)' 'EGMNKISVINYVGQVVYQKALNGDTKVDLNTGNYDAGVYVIRIETTSGTTNKRVVITK' A
#
# COMPACT_ATOMS: atom_id res chain seq x y z
N GLU A 1 -7.52 17.02 0.16
CA GLU A 1 -6.31 16.46 0.81
C GLU A 1 -5.57 15.60 -0.20
N GLY A 2 -4.23 15.67 -0.24
CA GLY A 2 -3.42 14.94 -1.22
C GLY A 2 -2.82 13.68 -0.62
N MET A 3 -2.83 12.58 -1.38
CA MET A 3 -1.98 11.42 -1.09
C MET A 3 -0.55 11.74 -1.55
N ASN A 4 0.43 11.48 -0.68
CA ASN A 4 1.84 11.78 -0.93
C ASN A 4 2.62 10.51 -1.29
N LYS A 5 2.28 9.39 -0.66
CA LYS A 5 2.98 8.13 -0.85
C LYS A 5 2.10 6.94 -0.46
N ILE A 6 2.26 5.84 -1.18
CA ILE A 6 1.70 4.54 -0.82
C ILE A 6 2.83 3.52 -0.68
N SER A 7 2.73 2.65 0.32
CA SER A 7 3.65 1.54 0.54
C SER A 7 2.86 0.26 0.82
N VAL A 8 3.29 -0.86 0.27
CA VAL A 8 2.76 -2.19 0.59
C VAL A 8 3.84 -2.93 1.37
N ILE A 9 3.46 -3.42 2.54
CA ILE A 9 4.35 -4.04 3.51
C ILE A 9 3.88 -5.48 3.71
N ASN A 10 4.76 -6.46 3.57
CA ASN A 10 4.42 -7.86 3.83
C ASN A 10 4.40 -8.16 5.35
N TYR A 11 3.96 -9.36 5.72
CA TYR A 11 3.84 -9.75 7.14
C TYR A 11 5.16 -9.66 7.93
N VAL A 12 6.31 -9.85 7.27
CA VAL A 12 7.63 -9.75 7.93
C VAL A 12 8.14 -8.31 8.04
N GLY A 13 7.35 -7.32 7.60
CA GLY A 13 7.66 -5.90 7.73
C GLY A 13 8.47 -5.31 6.57
N GLN A 14 8.71 -6.06 5.50
CA GLN A 14 9.43 -5.58 4.33
C GLN A 14 8.50 -4.79 3.41
N VAL A 15 8.98 -3.66 2.90
CA VAL A 15 8.29 -2.88 1.86
C VAL A 15 8.48 -3.59 0.52
N VAL A 16 7.40 -4.14 -0.02
CA VAL A 16 7.39 -4.89 -1.30
C VAL A 16 6.92 -4.03 -2.48
N TYR A 17 6.30 -2.88 -2.20
CA TYR A 17 5.96 -1.86 -3.19
C TYR A 17 5.96 -0.49 -2.55
N GLN A 18 6.46 0.51 -3.27
CA GLN A 18 6.40 1.91 -2.86
C GLN A 18 6.21 2.80 -4.07
N LYS A 19 5.31 3.79 -3.97
CA LYS A 19 5.11 4.80 -4.99
C LYS A 19 4.85 6.16 -4.35
N ALA A 20 5.58 7.19 -4.79
CA ALA A 20 5.25 8.58 -4.50
C ALA A 20 4.08 9.03 -5.37
N LEU A 21 3.16 9.78 -4.80
CA LEU A 21 1.91 10.22 -5.43
C LEU A 21 1.93 11.74 -5.53
N ASN A 22 1.74 12.26 -6.75
CA ASN A 22 1.78 13.68 -7.06
C ASN A 22 0.40 14.15 -7.52
N GLY A 23 -0.55 14.21 -6.58
CA GLY A 23 -1.94 14.58 -6.88
C GLY A 23 -2.83 13.41 -7.34
N ASP A 24 -2.27 12.20 -7.41
CA ASP A 24 -3.04 10.97 -7.65
C ASP A 24 -4.06 10.76 -6.52
N THR A 25 -5.33 10.54 -6.89
CA THR A 25 -6.41 10.19 -5.95
C THR A 25 -6.74 8.70 -5.95
N LYS A 26 -6.16 7.93 -6.88
CA LYS A 26 -6.35 6.49 -7.05
C LYS A 26 -5.02 5.82 -7.36
N VAL A 27 -4.82 4.62 -6.79
CA VAL A 27 -3.71 3.72 -7.14
C VAL A 27 -4.30 2.34 -7.39
N ASP A 28 -4.04 1.78 -8.56
CA ASP A 28 -4.36 0.40 -8.87
C ASP A 28 -3.15 -0.49 -8.51
N LEU A 29 -3.37 -1.48 -7.64
CA LEU A 29 -2.36 -2.42 -7.18
C LEU A 29 -2.66 -3.81 -7.75
N ASN A 30 -1.80 -4.28 -8.65
CA ASN A 30 -1.89 -5.66 -9.16
C ASN A 30 -1.26 -6.62 -8.17
N THR A 31 -2.08 -7.50 -7.57
CA THR A 31 -1.66 -8.50 -6.57
C THR A 31 -1.33 -9.87 -7.18
N GLY A 32 -1.37 -10.04 -8.51
CA GLY A 32 -1.20 -11.34 -9.16
C GLY A 32 0.16 -12.00 -8.93
N ASN A 33 1.20 -11.20 -8.69
CA ASN A 33 2.56 -11.67 -8.41
C ASN A 33 2.90 -11.71 -6.91
N TYR A 34 1.93 -11.43 -6.04
CA TYR A 34 2.13 -11.47 -4.59
C TYR A 34 1.80 -12.87 -4.08
N ASP A 35 2.58 -13.35 -3.13
CA ASP A 35 2.28 -14.58 -2.43
C ASP A 35 1.02 -14.44 -1.56
N ALA A 36 0.38 -15.57 -1.28
CA ALA A 36 -0.75 -15.58 -0.36
C ALA A 36 -0.26 -15.19 1.04
N GLY A 37 -0.98 -14.30 1.70
CA GLY A 37 -0.55 -13.78 2.99
C GLY A 37 -1.20 -12.46 3.38
N VAL A 38 -0.75 -11.91 4.51
CA VAL A 38 -1.21 -10.64 5.05
C VAL A 38 -0.27 -9.53 4.63
N TYR A 39 -0.86 -8.44 4.16
CA TYR A 39 -0.15 -7.22 3.78
C TYR A 39 -0.79 -6.01 4.44
N VAL A 40 0.04 -5.00 4.70
CA VAL A 40 -0.40 -3.68 5.16
C VAL A 40 -0.14 -2.67 4.06
N ILE A 41 -1.19 -2.03 3.59
CA ILE A 41 -1.12 -0.87 2.72
C ILE A 41 -1.05 0.37 3.61
N ARG A 42 0.08 1.06 3.57
CA ARG A 42 0.28 2.35 4.24
C ARG A 42 0.10 3.47 3.23
N ILE A 43 -0.80 4.39 3.53
CA ILE A 43 -1.08 5.59 2.75
C ILE A 43 -0.68 6.80 3.59
N GLU A 44 0.32 7.54 3.12
CA GLU A 44 0.76 8.79 3.73
C GLU A 44 0.10 9.95 2.96
N THR A 45 -0.71 10.73 3.65
CA THR A 45 -1.37 11.95 3.16
C THR A 45 -0.73 13.17 3.81
N THR A 46 -1.10 14.36 3.34
CA THR A 46 -0.73 15.62 4.00
C THR A 46 -1.25 15.72 5.44
N SER A 47 -2.35 15.05 5.76
CA SER A 47 -3.03 15.10 7.06
C SER A 47 -2.62 13.98 8.02
N GLY A 48 -1.93 12.94 7.55
CA GLY A 48 -1.45 11.86 8.41
C GLY A 48 -1.18 10.56 7.68
N THR A 49 -1.17 9.45 8.42
CA THR A 49 -0.95 8.09 7.88
C THR A 49 -2.17 7.22 8.12
N THR A 50 -2.66 6.57 7.08
CA THR A 50 -3.72 5.56 7.15
C THR A 50 -3.16 4.20 6.79
N ASN A 51 -3.44 3.17 7.59
CA ASN A 51 -3.05 1.78 7.31
C ASN A 51 -4.29 0.94 6.99
N LYS A 52 -4.22 0.11 5.94
CA LYS A 52 -5.24 -0.87 5.59
C LYS A 52 -4.64 -2.27 5.54
N ARG A 53 -5.28 -3.24 6.20
CA ARG A 53 -4.90 -4.65 6.13
C ARG A 53 -5.56 -5.29 4.92
N VAL A 54 -4.77 -6.03 4.14
CA VAL A 54 -5.24 -6.82 3.00
C VAL A 54 -4.77 -8.26 3.21
N VAL A 55 -5.65 -9.21 2.90
CA VAL A 55 -5.33 -10.64 2.88
C VAL A 55 -5.43 -11.09 1.43
N ILE A 56 -4.34 -11.63 0.91
CA ILE A 56 -4.29 -12.21 -0.44
C ILE A 56 -4.47 -13.73 -0.29
N THR A 57 -5.48 -14.27 -0.95
CA THR A 57 -5.78 -15.70 -1.03
C THR A 57 -5.75 -16.15 -2.50
N LYS A 58 -5.38 -17.40 -2.76
CA LYS A 58 -5.39 -18.01 -4.10
C LYS A 58 -6.59 -18.95 -4.24
#